data_AF-A0A392MDH5-F1
#
_entry.id   AF-A0A392MDH5-F1
#
_cell.length_a   1.000
_cell.length_b   1.000
_cell.length_c   1.000
_cell.angle_alpha   90.00
_cell.angle_beta   90.00
_cell.angle_gamma   90.00
#
_symmetry.space_group_name_H-M   'P 1'
#
loop_
_entity.id
_entity.type
_entity.pdbx_description
1 polymer ?
#
loop_
_entity_poly.entity_id
_entity_poly.type
_entity_poly.pdbx_seq_one_letter_code
_entity_poly.pdbx_strand_id
1 'polypeptide(L)'
;SDEYSWRKSRDLLEKVAGQGDLTGYRVPCLLIAAKDDLTPYPRAVQDSVKATQELGIEAPIHVSMKLGDSSNVYNKIVSAAEHPHLSIPETEIGKKRKQYNRLVQNSLIFASVGTAMAVVGLAACRAYAVRKNSSA
;
A
#
# COMPACT_ATOMS: atom_id res chain seq x y z
N SER A 1 -20.42 17.85 4.52
CA SER A 1 -20.90 16.54 4.02
C SER A 1 -22.01 15.97 4.89
N ASP A 2 -22.99 15.30 4.28
CA ASP A 2 -24.02 14.51 4.98
C ASP A 2 -23.56 13.05 5.17
N GLU A 3 -24.28 12.28 5.99
CA GLU A 3 -23.91 10.90 6.30
C GLU A 3 -23.93 9.98 5.06
N TYR A 4 -24.90 10.18 4.16
CA TYR A 4 -25.04 9.37 2.96
C TYR A 4 -23.87 9.56 1.99
N SER A 5 -23.50 10.82 1.68
CA SER A 5 -22.36 11.14 0.82
C SER A 5 -21.05 10.60 1.39
N TRP A 6 -20.87 10.69 2.71
CA TRP A 6 -19.73 10.13 3.39
C TRP A 6 -19.65 8.60 3.22
N ARG A 7 -20.71 7.87 3.59
CA ARG A 7 -20.74 6.41 3.49
C ARG A 7 -20.47 5.91 2.07
N LYS A 8 -21.07 6.57 1.08
CA LYS A 8 -20.88 6.22 -0.34
C LYS A 8 -19.45 6.47 -0.81
N SER A 9 -18.85 7.60 -0.41
CA SER A 9 -17.46 7.92 -0.76
C SER A 9 -16.48 6.94 -0.14
N ARG A 10 -16.71 6.55 1.12
CA ARG A 10 -15.90 5.52 1.81
C ARG A 10 -15.99 4.16 1.11
N ASP A 11 -17.19 3.70 0.78
CA ASP A 11 -17.40 2.42 0.08
C ASP A 11 -16.69 2.40 -1.29
N LEU A 12 -16.72 3.51 -2.03
CA LEU A 12 -15.97 3.64 -3.28
C LEU A 12 -14.46 3.59 -3.06
N LEU A 13 -13.95 4.30 -2.05
CA LEU A 13 -12.53 4.31 -1.72
C LEU A 13 -12.02 2.92 -1.31
N GLU A 14 -12.78 2.20 -0.48
CA GLU A 14 -12.47 0.82 -0.09
C GLU A 14 -12.46 -0.13 -1.29
N LYS A 15 -13.42 0.03 -2.22
CA LYS A 15 -13.46 -0.76 -3.47
C LYS A 15 -12.24 -0.51 -4.34
N VAL A 16 -11.85 0.75 -4.53
CA VAL A 16 -10.66 1.11 -5.33
C VAL A 16 -9.39 0.55 -4.68
N ALA A 17 -9.24 0.70 -3.36
CA ALA A 17 -8.10 0.17 -2.61
C ALA A 17 -8.03 -1.36 -2.70
N GLY A 18 -9.17 -2.04 -2.46
CA GLY A 18 -9.27 -3.50 -2.55
C GLY A 18 -8.97 -4.04 -3.95
N GLN A 19 -9.46 -3.38 -5.00
CA GLN A 19 -9.13 -3.76 -6.38
C GLN A 19 -7.64 -3.56 -6.68
N GLY A 20 -7.04 -2.49 -6.15
CA GLY A 20 -5.59 -2.26 -6.24
C GLY A 20 -4.76 -3.33 -5.52
N ASP A 21 -5.24 -3.85 -4.39
CA ASP A 21 -4.60 -4.94 -3.65
C ASP A 21 -4.74 -6.31 -4.32
N LEU A 22 -5.83 -6.52 -5.07
CA LEU A 22 -6.05 -7.74 -5.83
C LEU A 22 -5.24 -7.78 -7.12
N THR A 23 -5.28 -6.68 -7.88
CA THR A 23 -4.72 -6.60 -9.24
C THR A 23 -3.26 -6.11 -9.27
N GLY A 24 -2.81 -5.42 -8.22
CA GLY A 24 -1.52 -4.73 -8.20
C GLY A 24 -1.54 -3.36 -8.88
N TYR A 25 -2.59 -3.03 -9.64
CA TYR A 25 -2.75 -1.71 -10.27
C TYR A 25 -3.40 -0.74 -9.28
N ARG A 26 -2.57 0.04 -8.61
CA ARG A 26 -2.99 1.01 -7.60
C ARG A 26 -2.98 2.42 -8.17
N VAL A 27 -3.89 3.26 -7.68
CA VAL A 27 -4.02 4.66 -8.09
C VAL A 27 -3.99 5.56 -6.85
N PRO A 28 -3.42 6.77 -6.94
CA PRO A 28 -3.48 7.72 -5.84
C PRO A 28 -4.93 8.17 -5.61
N CYS A 29 -5.29 8.35 -4.34
CA CYS A 29 -6.62 8.78 -3.92
C CYS A 29 -6.50 9.95 -2.93
N LEU A 30 -7.43 10.89 -3.04
CA LEU A 30 -7.58 12.03 -2.14
C LEU A 30 -9.04 12.08 -1.67
N LEU A 31 -9.25 12.46 -0.42
CA LEU A 31 -10.57 12.66 0.13
C LEU A 31 -10.86 14.16 0.25
N ILE A 32 -12.01 14.60 -0.26
CA ILE A 32 -12.42 16.00 -0.25
C ILE A 32 -13.66 16.17 0.61
N ALA A 33 -13.54 16.95 1.68
CA ALA A 33 -14.64 17.39 2.53
C ALA A 33 -15.21 18.70 1.97
N ALA A 34 -16.16 18.57 1.05
CA ALA A 34 -16.80 19.72 0.42
C ALA A 34 -17.93 20.35 1.27
N LYS A 35 -18.20 21.63 1.01
CA LYS A 35 -19.19 22.46 1.73
C LYS A 35 -18.85 22.56 3.21
N ASP A 36 -17.58 22.77 3.52
CA ASP A 36 -17.09 22.85 4.90
C ASP A 36 -17.60 24.10 5.65
N ASP A 37 -18.15 25.08 4.92
CA ASP A 37 -18.86 26.22 5.49
C ASP A 37 -20.24 25.87 6.09
N LEU A 38 -20.77 24.69 5.77
CA LEU A 38 -21.99 24.18 6.38
C LEU A 38 -21.62 23.31 7.58
N THR A 39 -22.46 23.33 8.62
CA THR A 39 -22.28 22.44 9.77
C THR A 39 -22.28 20.97 9.28
N PRO A 40 -21.15 20.26 9.39
CA PRO A 40 -21.08 18.88 8.94
C PRO A 40 -21.91 17.99 9.86
N TYR A 41 -22.22 16.78 9.39
CA TYR A 41 -22.73 15.73 10.28
C TYR A 41 -21.76 15.55 11.47
N PRO A 42 -22.23 15.40 12.72
CA PRO A 42 -21.39 15.50 13.93
C PRO A 42 -20.17 14.57 14.02
N ARG A 43 -20.10 13.51 13.19
CA ARG A 43 -18.92 12.62 13.12
C ARG A 43 -18.20 12.63 11.78
N ALA A 44 -18.68 13.37 10.77
CA ALA A 44 -18.14 13.29 9.41
C ALA A 44 -16.64 13.64 9.36
N VAL A 45 -16.21 14.65 10.14
CA VAL A 45 -14.79 15.04 10.20
C VAL A 45 -13.94 13.96 10.87
N GLN A 46 -14.37 13.45 12.02
CA GLN A 46 -13.61 12.44 12.74
C GLN A 46 -13.57 11.10 11.99
N ASP A 47 -14.69 10.67 11.43
CA ASP A 47 -14.81 9.42 10.67
C ASP A 47 -13.99 9.49 9.37
N SER A 48 -13.96 10.66 8.71
CA SER A 48 -13.16 10.86 7.50
C SER A 48 -11.67 10.84 7.78
N VAL A 49 -11.20 11.52 8.83
CA VAL A 49 -9.79 11.46 9.26
C VAL A 49 -9.38 10.04 9.65
N LYS A 50 -10.24 9.32 10.38
CA LYS A 50 -9.96 7.94 10.77
C LYS A 50 -9.84 7.03 9.55
N ALA A 51 -10.77 7.13 8.60
CA ALA A 51 -10.74 6.30 7.39
C ALA A 51 -9.51 6.58 6.51
N THR A 52 -9.11 7.86 6.35
CA THR A 52 -7.89 8.20 5.60
C THR A 52 -6.65 7.64 6.28
N GLN A 53 -6.60 7.68 7.62
CA GLN A 53 -5.48 7.15 8.39
C GLN A 53 -5.39 5.61 8.30
N GLU A 54 -6.51 4.90 8.36
CA GLU A 54 -6.57 3.44 8.22
C GLU A 54 -6.03 2.99 6.86
N LEU A 55 -6.41 3.72 5.80
CA LEU A 55 -5.97 3.47 4.43
C LEU A 55 -4.60 4.04 4.10
N GLY A 56 -4.00 4.84 4.99
CA GLY A 56 -2.66 5.40 4.82
C GLY A 56 -2.58 6.52 3.78
N ILE A 57 -3.65 7.28 3.58
CA ILE A 57 -3.68 8.46 2.69
C ILE A 57 -3.76 9.76 3.51
N GLU A 58 -3.52 10.89 2.85
CA GLU A 58 -3.57 12.22 3.48
C GLU A 58 -4.96 12.51 4.09
N ALA A 59 -4.98 13.31 5.16
CA ALA A 59 -6.19 13.78 5.80
C ALA A 59 -7.14 14.48 4.79
N PRO A 60 -8.46 14.51 5.07
CA PRO A 60 -9.43 15.12 4.18
C PRO A 60 -9.10 16.57 3.86
N ILE A 61 -9.22 16.95 2.58
CA ILE A 61 -9.06 18.32 2.11
C ILE A 61 -10.39 19.04 2.32
N HIS A 62 -10.39 20.02 3.22
CA HIS A 62 -11.56 20.85 3.48
C HIS A 62 -11.72 21.91 2.39
N VAL A 63 -12.94 22.02 1.85
CA VAL A 63 -13.23 22.94 0.75
C VAL A 63 -14.57 23.63 0.97
N SER A 64 -14.53 24.95 0.88
CA SER A 64 -15.73 25.78 0.83
C SER A 64 -15.69 26.72 -0.37
N MET A 65 -16.75 26.65 -1.19
CA MET A 65 -16.96 27.59 -2.29
C MET A 65 -17.47 28.95 -1.79
N LYS A 66 -18.05 29.00 -0.59
CA LYS A 66 -18.53 30.24 0.03
C LYS A 66 -17.37 31.05 0.61
N LEU A 67 -16.36 30.37 1.16
CA LEU A 67 -15.18 30.99 1.77
C LEU A 67 -14.03 31.23 0.77
N GLY A 68 -14.16 30.76 -0.48
CA GLY A 68 -13.15 30.94 -1.52
C GLY A 68 -11.90 30.06 -1.37
N ASP A 69 -11.94 29.04 -0.51
CA ASP A 69 -10.78 28.20 -0.15
C ASP A 69 -10.55 27.02 -1.12
N SER A 70 -10.81 27.24 -2.41
CA SER A 70 -10.73 26.19 -3.44
C SER A 70 -9.32 26.02 -4.04
N SER A 71 -8.43 26.98 -3.82
CA SER A 71 -7.13 27.06 -4.50
C SER A 71 -6.15 25.94 -4.12
N ASN A 72 -6.30 25.31 -2.95
CA ASN A 72 -5.38 24.26 -2.50
C ASN A 72 -5.68 22.88 -3.12
N VAL A 73 -6.92 22.61 -3.53
CA VAL A 73 -7.35 21.28 -4.00
C VAL A 73 -6.61 20.87 -5.26
N TYR A 74 -6.52 21.77 -6.24
CA TYR A 74 -5.86 21.49 -7.52
C TYR A 74 -4.38 21.17 -7.34
N ASN A 75 -3.69 21.93 -6.48
CA ASN A 75 -2.28 21.68 -6.18
C ASN A 75 -2.09 20.32 -5.49
N LYS A 76 -2.98 19.94 -4.57
CA LYS A 76 -2.94 18.61 -3.95
C LYS A 76 -3.19 17.47 -4.95
N ILE A 77 -4.11 17.67 -5.91
CA ILE A 77 -4.35 16.70 -6.98
C ILE A 77 -3.08 16.53 -7.83
N VAL A 78 -2.46 17.63 -8.25
CA VAL A 78 -1.21 17.60 -9.03
C VAL A 78 -0.10 16.94 -8.22
N SER A 79 0.08 17.32 -6.96
CA SER A 79 1.09 16.74 -6.09
C SER A 79 0.90 15.24 -5.88
N ALA A 80 -0.34 14.76 -5.75
CA ALA A 80 -0.65 13.33 -5.64
C ALA A 80 -0.39 12.58 -6.95
N ALA A 81 -0.56 13.23 -8.09
CA ALA A 81 -0.21 12.67 -9.40
C ALA A 81 1.31 12.63 -9.63
N GLU A 82 2.04 13.64 -9.16
CA GLU A 82 3.52 13.69 -9.22
C GLU A 82 4.16 12.68 -8.25
N HIS A 83 3.58 12.49 -7.07
CA HIS A 83 4.09 11.61 -6.02
C HIS A 83 3.06 10.54 -5.61
N PRO A 84 2.67 9.64 -6.54
CA PRO A 84 1.55 8.71 -6.33
C PRO A 84 1.78 7.75 -5.16
N HIS A 85 3.03 7.42 -4.87
CA HIS A 85 3.41 6.53 -3.77
C HIS A 85 3.01 7.04 -2.37
N LEU A 86 2.75 8.34 -2.21
CA LEU A 86 2.31 8.95 -0.94
C LEU A 86 0.80 8.96 -0.76
N SER A 87 0.03 8.75 -1.83
CA SER A 87 -1.43 8.88 -1.83
C SER A 87 -2.15 7.60 -2.26
N ILE A 88 -1.44 6.49 -2.43
CA ILE A 88 -2.06 5.20 -2.75
C ILE A 88 -2.69 4.61 -1.48
N PRO A 89 -4.00 4.34 -1.47
CA PRO A 89 -4.63 3.68 -0.33
C PRO A 89 -4.20 2.22 -0.25
N GLU A 90 -3.87 1.76 0.95
CA GLU A 90 -3.55 0.36 1.24
C GLU A 90 -4.52 -0.20 2.30
N THR A 91 -5.29 -1.24 1.93
CA THR A 91 -6.14 -1.91 2.91
C THR A 91 -5.31 -2.78 3.86
N GLU A 92 -5.84 -3.10 5.04
CA GLU A 92 -5.16 -4.03 5.96
C GLU A 92 -4.90 -5.40 5.32
N ILE A 93 -5.83 -5.88 4.50
CA ILE A 93 -5.69 -7.14 3.75
C ILE A 93 -4.50 -7.05 2.78
N GLY A 94 -4.39 -5.94 2.05
CA GLY A 94 -3.25 -5.65 1.19
C GLY A 94 -1.92 -5.64 1.94
N LYS A 95 -1.87 -4.98 3.10
CA LYS A 95 -0.67 -4.93 3.96
C LYS A 95 -0.25 -6.32 4.42
N LYS A 96 -1.19 -7.13 4.93
CA LYS A 96 -0.92 -8.52 5.37
C LYS A 96 -0.45 -9.41 4.23
N ARG A 97 -1.08 -9.30 3.04
CA ARG A 97 -0.68 -10.05 1.86
C ARG A 97 0.75 -9.72 1.41
N LYS A 98 1.11 -8.43 1.40
CA LYS A 98 2.46 -7.96 1.06
C LYS A 98 3.50 -8.47 2.06
N GLN A 99 3.19 -8.43 3.36
CA GLN A 99 4.05 -8.99 4.40
C GLN A 99 4.25 -10.50 4.22
N TYR A 100 3.17 -11.25 3.97
CA TYR A 100 3.23 -12.68 3.73
C TYR A 100 4.09 -13.02 2.52
N ASN A 101 3.86 -12.36 1.38
CA ASN A 101 4.65 -12.58 0.17
C ASN A 101 6.14 -12.29 0.39
N ARG A 102 6.48 -11.24 1.15
CA ARG A 102 7.87 -10.93 1.49
C ARG A 102 8.52 -12.03 2.33
N LEU A 103 7.78 -12.60 3.28
CA LEU A 103 8.28 -13.73 4.09
C LEU A 103 8.51 -14.97 3.23
N VAL A 104 7.56 -15.31 2.35
CA VAL A 104 7.68 -16.44 1.42
C VAL A 104 8.85 -16.25 0.45
N GLN A 105 9.02 -15.05 -0.10
CA GLN A 105 10.13 -14.76 -0.99
C GLN A 105 11.48 -14.90 -0.28
N ASN A 106 11.61 -14.39 0.95
CA ASN A 106 12.83 -14.51 1.73
C ASN A 106 13.14 -15.96 2.10
N SER A 107 12.13 -16.76 2.46
CA SER A 107 12.33 -18.18 2.76
C SER A 107 12.74 -18.98 1.52
N LEU A 108 12.18 -18.67 0.35
CA LEU A 108 12.59 -19.26 -0.92
C LEU A 108 14.05 -18.93 -1.27
N ILE A 109 14.47 -17.66 -1.10
CA ILE A 109 15.86 -17.26 -1.31
C ILE A 109 16.77 -18.06 -0.38
N PHE A 110 16.44 -18.14 0.91
CA PHE A 110 17.22 -18.89 1.88
C PHE A 110 17.35 -20.38 1.51
N ALA A 111 16.23 -21.02 1.15
CA ALA A 111 16.23 -22.41 0.72
C ALA A 111 17.11 -22.61 -0.53
N SER A 112 16.97 -21.74 -1.53
CA SER A 112 17.75 -21.83 -2.78
C SER A 112 19.26 -21.72 -2.56
N VAL A 113 19.69 -20.77 -1.71
CA VAL A 113 21.12 -20.58 -1.36
C VAL A 113 21.63 -21.79 -0.58
N GLY A 114 20.86 -22.29 0.38
CA GLY A 114 21.20 -23.48 1.16
C GLY A 114 21.38 -24.72 0.27
N THR A 115 20.47 -24.95 -0.67
CA THR A 115 20.57 -26.08 -1.62
C THR A 115 21.81 -25.96 -2.51
N ALA A 116 22.08 -24.77 -3.07
CA ALA A 116 23.25 -24.57 -3.92
C ALA A 116 24.57 -24.86 -3.17
N MET A 117 24.69 -24.36 -1.95
CA MET A 117 25.87 -24.60 -1.09
C MET A 117 26.06 -26.09 -0.77
N ALA A 118 24.99 -26.81 -0.47
CA ALA A 118 25.05 -28.24 -0.20
C ALA A 118 25.52 -29.04 -1.45
N VAL A 119 25.03 -28.69 -2.64
CA VAL A 119 25.44 -29.33 -3.90
C VAL A 119 26.92 -29.08 -4.20
N VAL A 120 27.38 -27.83 -4.05
CA VAL A 120 28.79 -27.47 -4.26
C VAL A 120 29.69 -28.19 -3.25
N GLY A 121 29.31 -28.20 -1.97
CA GLY A 121 30.03 -28.93 -0.92
C GLY A 121 30.14 -30.42 -1.22
N LEU A 122 29.05 -31.06 -1.66
CA LEU A 122 29.05 -32.47 -2.05
C LEU A 122 29.96 -32.75 -3.25
N ALA A 123 29.90 -31.91 -4.28
CA ALA A 123 30.73 -32.05 -5.47
C ALA A 123 32.23 -31.90 -5.14
N ALA A 124 32.59 -30.93 -4.30
CA ALA A 124 33.95 -30.72 -3.83
C ALA A 124 34.46 -31.91 -3.01
N CYS A 125 33.65 -32.43 -2.08
CA CYS A 125 33.99 -33.63 -1.31
C CYS A 125 34.22 -34.85 -2.21
N ARG A 126 33.38 -35.06 -3.22
CA ARG A 126 33.56 -36.17 -4.19
C ARG A 126 34.83 -36.01 -5.01
N ALA A 127 35.10 -34.82 -5.55
CA ALA A 127 36.32 -34.55 -6.31
C ALA A 127 37.59 -34.75 -5.46
N TYR A 128 37.55 -34.32 -4.20
CA TYR A 128 38.65 -34.53 -3.25
C TYR A 128 38.89 -36.02 -2.97
N ALA A 129 37.83 -36.81 -2.74
CA ALA A 129 37.94 -38.24 -2.51
C ALA A 129 38.54 -38.98 -3.71
N VAL A 130 38.12 -38.64 -4.94
CA VAL A 130 38.69 -39.19 -6.18
C VAL A 130 40.18 -38.86 -6.26
N ARG A 131 40.57 -37.60 -6.06
CA ARG A 131 41.97 -37.16 -6.13
C ARG A 131 42.84 -37.85 -5.09
N LYS A 132 42.33 -38.03 -3.87
CA LYS A 132 43.03 -38.77 -2.81
C LYS A 132 43.28 -40.24 -3.21
N ASN A 133 42.30 -40.89 -3.83
CA ASN A 133 42.42 -42.28 -4.27
C ASN A 133 43.33 -42.45 -5.51
N SER A 134 43.47 -41.43 -6.35
CA SER A 134 44.37 -41.46 -7.53
C SER A 134 45.82 -41.08 -7.24
N SER A 135 46.13 -40.63 -6.02
CA SER A 135 47.48 -40.22 -5.60
C SER A 135 48.20 -41.28 -4.76
N ALA A 136 47.60 -42.48 -4.61
CA ALA A 136 48.17 -43.67 -4.00
C ALA A 136 48.54 -44.68 -5.09
#